data_AF-A0A833V3K8-F1
#
_entry.id   AF-A0A833V3K8-F1
#
_cell.length_a   1.000
_cell.length_b   1.000
_cell.length_c   1.000
_cell.angle_alpha   90.00
_cell.angle_beta   90.00
_cell.angle_gamma   90.00
#
_symmetry.space_group_name_H-M   'P 1'
#
loop_
_entity.id
_entity.type
_entity.pdbx_description
1 polymer ?
#
loop_
_entity_poly.entity_id
_entity_poly.type
_entity_poly.pdbx_seq_one_letter_code
_entity_poly.pdbx_strand_id
1 'polypeptide(L)'
;MTDLMPKLTDVKSLQDLSKILAWPMLVVAYFLATGPQITWDGEVWFGTGDGLPMDVQTRRFFFISVLKALWSGGIAAIAYIFIGELHAEIYIRWNWVLFPYISALLFALAILGIFGSSRFVWLQHLDGFWSYAAIVWGFFLLAMTE
;
A
#
# COMPACT_ATOMS: atom_id res chain seq x y z
N MET A 1 29.40 2.33 -21.95
CA MET A 1 28.79 3.68 -21.89
C MET A 1 27.29 3.49 -21.96
N THR A 2 26.63 3.85 -20.85
CA THR A 2 25.22 4.22 -20.75
C THR A 2 24.17 3.25 -21.31
N ASP A 3 23.80 2.25 -20.50
CA ASP A 3 22.40 1.87 -20.34
C ASP A 3 21.65 3.10 -19.78
N LEU A 4 21.39 4.09 -20.64
CA LEU A 4 20.77 5.38 -20.31
C LEU A 4 19.25 5.30 -20.23
N MET A 5 18.68 4.10 -20.44
CA MET A 5 17.25 3.86 -20.42
C MET A 5 17.00 2.58 -19.61
N PRO A 6 16.20 2.63 -18.52
CA PRO A 6 15.75 1.40 -17.88
C PRO A 6 15.08 0.55 -18.95
N LYS A 7 15.47 -0.73 -19.06
CA LYS A 7 14.90 -1.60 -20.09
C LYS A 7 13.42 -1.73 -19.78
N LEU A 8 12.56 -1.62 -20.80
CA LEU A 8 11.10 -1.76 -20.64
C LEU A 8 10.71 -3.07 -19.94
N THR A 9 11.54 -4.12 -20.04
CA THR A 9 11.42 -5.38 -19.29
C THR A 9 11.49 -5.20 -17.77
N ASP A 10 12.28 -4.25 -17.28
CA ASP A 10 12.44 -3.97 -15.85
C ASP A 10 11.20 -3.27 -15.29
N VAL A 11 10.54 -2.42 -16.11
CA VAL A 11 9.27 -1.79 -15.72
C VAL A 11 8.17 -2.83 -15.61
N LYS A 12 8.08 -3.76 -16.56
CA LYS A 12 7.09 -4.84 -16.53
C LYS A 12 7.30 -5.79 -15.35
N SER A 13 8.55 -6.14 -15.03
CA SER A 13 8.84 -7.00 -13.87
C SER A 13 8.51 -6.30 -12.54
N LEU A 14 8.74 -4.99 -12.44
CA LEU A 14 8.34 -4.19 -11.28
C LEU A 14 6.82 -4.08 -11.15
N GLN A 15 6.11 -3.89 -12.27
CA GLN A 15 4.66 -3.92 -12.31
C GLN A 15 4.11 -5.28 -11.85
N ASP A 16 4.65 -6.40 -12.34
CA ASP A 16 4.18 -7.72 -11.95
C ASP A 16 4.48 -8.02 -10.47
N LEU A 17 5.65 -7.62 -9.97
CA LEU A 17 5.97 -7.71 -8.55
C LEU A 17 4.99 -6.87 -7.71
N SER A 18 4.62 -5.68 -8.19
CA SER A 18 3.70 -4.80 -7.47
C SER A 18 2.28 -5.37 -7.33
N LYS A 19 1.80 -6.18 -8.30
CA LYS A 19 0.52 -6.89 -8.19
C LYS A 19 0.50 -7.88 -7.03
N ILE A 20 1.63 -8.52 -6.77
CA ILE A 20 1.77 -9.46 -5.65
C ILE A 20 1.89 -8.71 -4.32
N LEU A 21 2.59 -7.57 -4.31
CA LEU A 21 2.89 -6.83 -3.09
C LEU A 21 1.79 -5.84 -2.66
N ALA A 22 0.92 -5.39 -3.58
CA ALA A 22 -0.09 -4.36 -3.29
C ALA A 22 -1.00 -4.73 -2.10
N TRP A 23 -1.49 -5.98 -2.06
CA TRP A 23 -2.32 -6.45 -0.95
C TRP A 23 -1.53 -6.63 0.36
N PRO A 24 -0.38 -7.35 0.41
CA PRO A 24 0.47 -7.40 1.59
C PRO A 24 0.81 -6.01 2.17
N MET A 25 1.10 -5.04 1.31
CA MET A 25 1.37 -3.65 1.72
C MET A 25 0.15 -3.02 2.39
N LEU A 26 -1.05 -3.26 1.88
CA LEU A 26 -2.28 -2.78 2.49
C LEU A 26 -2.56 -3.45 3.86
N VAL A 27 -2.20 -4.73 4.02
CA VAL A 27 -2.24 -5.41 5.33
C VAL A 27 -1.29 -4.74 6.33
N VAL A 28 -0.04 -4.50 5.93
CA VAL A 28 0.97 -3.85 6.78
C VAL A 28 0.56 -2.42 7.13
N ALA A 29 0.05 -1.66 6.16
CA ALA A 29 -0.48 -0.32 6.39
C ALA A 29 -1.59 -0.33 7.45
N TYR A 30 -2.50 -1.30 7.38
CA TYR A 30 -3.55 -1.46 8.38
C TYR A 30 -2.98 -1.77 9.77
N PHE A 31 -1.95 -2.62 9.86
CA PHE A 31 -1.23 -2.90 11.10
C PHE A 31 -0.55 -1.68 11.69
N LEU A 32 0.18 -0.92 10.88
CA LEU A 32 0.89 0.27 11.35
C LEU A 32 -0.07 1.38 11.80
N ALA A 33 -1.24 1.49 11.17
CA ALA A 33 -2.25 2.47 11.53
C ALA A 33 -3.01 2.13 12.81
N THR A 34 -3.23 0.85 13.12
CA THR A 34 -4.14 0.43 14.20
C THR A 34 -3.51 -0.42 15.29
N GLY A 35 -2.27 -0.88 15.09
CA GLY A 35 -1.56 -1.80 15.96
C GLY A 35 -2.04 -3.26 15.82
N PRO A 36 -1.45 -4.19 16.60
CA PRO A 36 -1.82 -5.60 16.66
C PRO A 36 -3.09 -5.83 17.49
N GLN A 37 -4.17 -5.16 17.11
CA GLN A 37 -5.44 -5.17 17.81
C GLN A 37 -6.63 -5.01 16.87
N ILE A 38 -7.77 -5.51 17.30
CA ILE A 38 -9.08 -5.38 16.67
C ILE A 38 -9.87 -4.45 17.56
N THR A 39 -10.17 -3.27 17.03
CA THR A 39 -10.98 -2.25 17.68
C THR A 39 -12.35 -2.19 17.02
N TRP A 40 -13.37 -1.92 17.82
CA TRP A 40 -14.73 -1.62 17.35
C TRP A 40 -15.28 -0.49 18.20
N ASP A 41 -15.79 0.55 17.55
CA ASP A 41 -16.37 1.73 18.21
C ASP A 41 -15.45 2.41 19.24
N GLY A 42 -14.14 2.44 18.94
CA GLY A 42 -13.13 3.02 19.83
C GLY A 42 -12.67 2.11 20.97
N GLU A 43 -13.33 0.97 21.21
CA GLU A 43 -12.92 -0.01 22.20
C GLU A 43 -12.06 -1.13 21.60
N VAL A 44 -11.04 -1.57 22.33
CA VAL A 44 -10.21 -2.72 21.95
C VAL A 44 -10.96 -4.00 22.30
N TRP A 45 -11.52 -4.66 21.30
CA TRP A 45 -12.22 -5.93 21.47
C TRP A 45 -11.25 -7.11 21.61
N PHE A 46 -10.13 -7.09 20.87
CA PHE A 46 -9.15 -8.17 20.91
C PHE A 46 -7.75 -7.68 20.54
N GLY A 47 -6.78 -7.81 21.44
CA GLY A 47 -5.40 -7.36 21.20
C GLY A 47 -4.34 -8.24 21.87
N THR A 48 -3.09 -8.00 21.48
CA THR A 48 -1.92 -8.49 22.21
C THR A 48 -1.75 -7.63 23.46
N GLY A 49 -2.28 -8.10 24.60
CA GLY A 49 -2.11 -7.41 25.88
C GLY A 49 -0.72 -7.63 26.46
N ASP A 50 -0.08 -6.57 26.93
CA ASP A 50 1.31 -6.59 27.42
C ASP A 50 1.54 -7.47 28.66
N GLY A 51 0.46 -7.78 29.40
CA GLY A 51 0.50 -8.64 30.58
C GLY A 51 0.33 -10.14 30.32
N LEU A 52 0.19 -10.57 29.06
CA LEU A 52 -0.05 -11.98 28.72
C LEU A 52 1.26 -12.76 28.56
N PRO A 53 1.23 -14.10 28.77
CA PRO A 53 2.35 -14.97 28.41
C PRO A 53 2.75 -14.81 26.94
N MET A 54 4.06 -14.88 26.65
CA MET A 54 4.62 -14.65 25.31
C MET A 54 4.02 -15.58 24.24
N ASP A 55 3.73 -16.84 24.60
CA ASP A 55 3.08 -17.81 23.71
C ASP A 55 1.65 -17.39 23.36
N VAL A 56 0.91 -16.85 24.33
CA VAL A 56 -0.44 -16.32 24.12
C VAL A 56 -0.40 -15.06 23.25
N GLN A 57 0.54 -14.14 23.51
CA GLN A 57 0.73 -12.94 22.69
C GLN A 57 1.03 -13.30 21.23
N THR A 58 1.94 -14.26 21.01
CA THR A 58 2.33 -14.72 19.67
C THR A 58 1.14 -15.32 18.91
N ARG A 59 0.37 -16.21 19.56
CA ARG A 59 -0.84 -16.80 18.95
C ARG A 59 -1.88 -15.75 18.58
N ARG A 60 -2.10 -14.77 19.48
CA ARG A 60 -3.03 -13.66 19.22
C ARG A 60 -2.55 -12.78 18.08
N PHE A 61 -1.26 -12.48 18.01
CA PHE A 61 -0.67 -11.72 16.92
C PHE A 61 -0.97 -12.38 15.57
N PHE A 62 -0.64 -13.67 15.39
CA PHE A 62 -0.90 -14.38 14.14
C PHE A 62 -2.39 -14.45 13.80
N PHE A 63 -3.25 -14.67 14.80
CA PHE A 63 -4.69 -14.65 14.60
C PHE A 63 -5.20 -13.30 14.11
N ILE A 64 -4.77 -12.20 14.75
CA ILE A 64 -5.09 -10.83 14.35
C ILE A 64 -4.55 -10.55 12.95
N SER A 65 -3.36 -11.06 12.61
CA SER A 65 -2.78 -10.92 11.27
C SER A 65 -3.64 -11.54 10.19
N VAL A 66 -4.14 -12.75 10.42
CA VAL A 66 -5.05 -13.40 9.46
C VAL A 66 -6.36 -12.62 9.35
N LEU A 67 -6.95 -12.19 10.47
CA LEU A 67 -8.21 -11.43 10.43
C LEU A 67 -8.05 -10.09 9.72
N LYS A 68 -6.99 -9.33 10.01
CA LYS A 68 -6.68 -8.07 9.33
C LYS A 68 -6.41 -8.31 7.84
N ALA A 69 -5.73 -9.39 7.48
CA ALA A 69 -5.47 -9.72 6.07
C ALA A 69 -6.77 -10.06 5.31
N LEU A 70 -7.65 -10.87 5.89
CA LEU A 70 -8.95 -11.21 5.31
C LEU A 70 -9.83 -9.97 5.14
N TRP A 71 -9.93 -9.16 6.19
CA TRP A 71 -10.71 -7.92 6.17
C TRP A 71 -10.19 -6.95 5.10
N SER A 72 -8.89 -6.71 5.11
CA SER A 72 -8.27 -5.75 4.20
C SER A 72 -8.26 -6.25 2.76
N GLY A 73 -8.17 -7.57 2.54
CA GLY A 73 -8.33 -8.20 1.24
C GLY A 73 -9.74 -8.04 0.68
N GLY A 74 -10.76 -8.22 1.52
CA GLY A 74 -12.17 -7.98 1.15
C GLY A 74 -12.41 -6.53 0.73
N ILE A 75 -11.93 -5.57 1.53
CA ILE A 75 -12.03 -4.14 1.19
C ILE A 75 -11.24 -3.83 -0.09
N ALA A 76 -10.03 -4.36 -0.23
CA ALA A 76 -9.20 -4.14 -1.41
C ALA A 76 -9.86 -4.66 -2.69
N ALA A 77 -10.52 -5.82 -2.65
CA ALA A 77 -11.26 -6.36 -3.79
C ALA A 77 -12.43 -5.45 -4.21
N ILE A 78 -13.19 -4.94 -3.23
CA ILE A 78 -14.30 -4.01 -3.49
C ILE A 78 -13.76 -2.68 -4.06
N ALA A 79 -12.71 -2.13 -3.45
CA ALA A 79 -12.07 -0.91 -3.91
C ALA A 79 -11.49 -1.07 -5.32
N TYR A 80 -10.88 -2.21 -5.63
CA TYR A 80 -10.36 -2.53 -6.96
C TYR A 80 -11.44 -2.47 -8.03
N ILE A 81 -12.59 -3.13 -7.79
CA ILE A 81 -13.72 -3.13 -8.73
C ILE A 81 -14.23 -1.70 -8.93
N PHE A 82 -14.46 -0.98 -7.83
CA PHE A 82 -14.96 0.38 -7.87
C PHE A 82 -14.04 1.35 -8.62
N ILE A 83 -12.73 1.28 -8.34
CA ILE A 83 -11.72 2.12 -9.01
C ILE A 83 -11.61 1.77 -10.49
N GLY A 84 -11.72 0.48 -10.84
CA GLY A 84 -11.74 0.02 -12.23
C GLY A 84 -12.94 0.55 -13.01
N GLU A 85 -14.15 0.49 -12.43
CA GLU A 85 -15.36 1.05 -13.04
C GLU A 85 -15.28 2.57 -13.19
N LEU A 86 -14.80 3.28 -12.16
CA LEU A 86 -14.60 4.73 -12.20
C LEU A 86 -13.62 5.12 -13.32
N HIS A 87 -12.49 4.40 -13.45
CA HIS A 87 -11.53 4.63 -14.52
C HIS A 87 -12.15 4.43 -15.90
N ALA A 88 -12.94 3.36 -16.08
CA ALA A 88 -13.62 3.09 -17.34
C ALA A 88 -14.62 4.21 -17.71
N GLU A 89 -15.43 4.69 -16.76
CA GLU A 89 -16.38 5.78 -17.02
C GLU A 89 -15.68 7.09 -17.39
N ILE A 90 -14.62 7.45 -16.66
CA ILE A 90 -13.82 8.66 -16.92
C ILE A 90 -13.17 8.58 -18.31
N TYR A 91 -12.62 7.43 -18.66
CA TYR A 91 -12.01 7.21 -19.97
C TYR A 91 -13.05 7.37 -21.09
N ILE A 92 -14.22 6.75 -20.97
CA ILE A 92 -15.29 6.84 -21.99
C ILE A 92 -15.79 8.27 -22.15
N ARG A 93 -15.97 9.01 -21.06
CA ARG A 93 -16.60 10.35 -21.10
C ARG A 93 -15.61 11.47 -21.42
N TRP A 94 -14.35 11.36 -21.00
CA TRP A 94 -13.37 12.46 -21.09
C TRP A 94 -12.09 12.09 -21.88
N ASN A 95 -11.97 10.84 -22.35
CA ASN A 95 -10.76 10.30 -22.98
C ASN A 95 -9.49 10.52 -22.13
N TRP A 96 -9.64 10.46 -20.81
CA TRP A 96 -8.58 10.75 -19.86
C TRP A 96 -8.18 9.48 -19.10
N VAL A 97 -6.88 9.19 -19.07
CA VAL A 97 -6.32 8.01 -18.39
C VAL A 97 -5.85 8.44 -17.00
N LEU A 98 -6.59 8.07 -15.96
CA LEU A 98 -6.39 8.58 -14.59
C LEU A 98 -5.11 8.03 -13.93
N PHE A 99 -4.87 6.72 -14.08
CA PHE A 99 -3.86 6.01 -13.29
C PHE A 99 -2.42 6.50 -13.49
N PRO A 100 -1.93 6.85 -14.69
CA PRO A 100 -0.56 7.36 -14.86
C PRO A 100 -0.29 8.64 -14.08
N TYR A 101 -1.28 9.53 -13.95
CA TYR A 101 -1.14 10.76 -13.16
C TYR A 101 -1.08 10.46 -11.67
N ILE A 102 -1.91 9.55 -11.18
CA ILE A 102 -1.88 9.13 -9.77
C ILE A 102 -0.56 8.41 -9.46
N SER A 103 -0.10 7.53 -10.35
CA SER A 103 1.20 6.87 -10.22
C SER A 103 2.36 7.87 -10.18
N ALA A 104 2.35 8.88 -11.05
CA ALA A 104 3.36 9.93 -11.04
C ALA A 104 3.36 10.71 -9.70
N LEU A 105 2.19 11.00 -9.15
CA LEU A 105 2.04 11.65 -7.85
C LEU A 105 2.56 10.76 -6.71
N LEU A 106 2.26 9.46 -6.73
CA LEU A 106 2.79 8.49 -5.76
C LEU A 106 4.32 8.36 -5.85
N PHE A 107 4.89 8.30 -7.05
CA PHE A 107 6.34 8.28 -7.21
C PHE A 107 6.98 9.58 -6.73
N ALA A 108 6.36 10.74 -6.98
CA ALA A 108 6.83 12.00 -6.45
C ALA A 108 6.82 12.01 -4.92
N LEU A 109 5.75 11.51 -4.28
CA LEU A 109 5.67 11.36 -2.83
C LEU A 109 6.72 10.40 -2.28
N ALA A 110 6.97 9.28 -2.95
CA ALA A 110 7.98 8.32 -2.54
C ALA A 110 9.40 8.91 -2.60
N ILE A 111 9.74 9.58 -3.69
CA ILE A 111 11.03 10.24 -3.88
C ILE A 111 11.20 11.36 -2.85
N LEU A 112 10.14 12.14 -2.61
CA LEU A 112 10.15 13.17 -1.57
C LEU A 112 10.36 12.57 -0.17
N GLY A 113 9.71 11.44 0.13
CA GLY A 113 9.89 10.68 1.37
C GLY A 113 11.33 10.24 1.58
N ILE A 114 11.93 9.62 0.55
CA ILE A 114 13.29 9.05 0.61
C ILE A 114 14.34 10.14 0.73
N PHE A 115 14.29 11.18 -0.12
CA PHE A 115 15.36 12.18 -0.22
C PHE A 115 15.09 13.46 0.59
N GLY A 116 13.82 13.77 0.86
CA GLY A 116 13.40 15.00 1.54
C GLY A 116 13.49 14.93 3.06
N SER A 117 13.60 13.75 3.66
CA SER A 117 13.74 13.54 5.12
C SER A 117 14.92 14.31 5.73
N SER A 118 15.99 14.52 4.95
CA SER A 118 17.17 15.29 5.36
C SER A 118 16.94 16.81 5.44
N ARG A 119 15.94 17.34 4.73
CA ARG A 119 15.70 18.79 4.59
C ARG A 119 14.42 19.26 5.26
N PHE A 120 13.44 18.39 5.42
CA PHE A 120 12.13 18.74 5.96
C PHE A 120 11.87 17.95 7.23
N VAL A 121 11.76 18.66 8.36
CA VAL A 121 11.59 18.06 9.70
C VAL A 121 10.34 17.17 9.77
N TRP A 122 9.23 17.61 9.16
CA TRP A 122 7.98 16.82 9.17
C TRP A 122 8.11 15.49 8.42
N LEU A 123 8.97 15.41 7.40
CA LEU A 123 9.21 14.17 6.64
C LEU A 123 10.00 13.14 7.45
N GLN A 124 10.72 13.55 8.49
CA GLN A 124 11.45 12.62 9.38
C GLN A 124 10.51 11.76 10.22
N HIS A 125 9.25 12.19 10.38
CA HIS A 125 8.21 11.42 11.07
C HIS A 125 7.46 10.47 10.14
N LEU A 126 7.73 10.52 8.84
CA LEU A 126 7.08 9.66 7.87
C LEU A 126 7.86 8.34 7.80
N ASP A 127 7.23 7.25 8.24
CA ASP A 127 7.86 5.92 8.21
C ASP A 127 8.30 5.57 6.78
N GLY A 128 9.50 5.01 6.64
CA GLY A 128 10.05 4.55 5.36
C GLY A 128 9.11 3.57 4.65
N PHE A 129 8.28 2.85 5.41
CA PHE A 129 7.19 2.04 4.88
C PHE A 129 6.30 2.80 3.88
N TRP A 130 5.87 4.03 4.18
CA TRP A 130 4.95 4.79 3.33
C TRP A 130 5.59 5.22 2.01
N SER A 131 6.88 5.51 2.04
CA SER A 131 7.65 5.82 0.82
C SER A 131 7.72 4.59 -0.09
N TYR A 132 7.99 3.41 0.49
CA TYR A 132 8.02 2.16 -0.25
C TYR A 132 6.63 1.73 -0.75
N ALA A 133 5.59 1.91 0.06
CA ALA A 133 4.19 1.67 -0.30
C ALA A 133 3.74 2.53 -1.48
N ALA A 134 4.13 3.81 -1.51
CA ALA A 134 3.83 4.69 -2.63
C ALA A 134 4.51 4.21 -3.94
N ILE A 135 5.73 3.66 -3.89
CA ILE A 135 6.37 3.05 -5.07
C ILE A 135 5.59 1.83 -5.55
N VAL A 136 5.28 0.91 -4.64
CA VAL A 136 4.56 -0.34 -4.98
C VAL A 136 3.19 -0.01 -5.56
N TRP A 137 2.40 0.86 -4.93
CA TRP A 137 1.09 1.24 -5.45
C TRP A 137 1.19 2.05 -6.74
N GLY A 138 2.24 2.86 -6.92
CA GLY A 138 2.50 3.57 -8.18
C GLY A 138 2.70 2.63 -9.35
N PHE A 139 3.52 1.58 -9.19
CA PHE A 139 3.69 0.53 -10.19
C PHE A 139 2.43 -0.32 -10.39
N PHE A 140 1.70 -0.59 -9.30
CA PHE A 140 0.45 -1.36 -9.37
C PHE A 140 -0.59 -0.64 -10.24
N LEU A 141 -0.79 0.66 -10.03
CA LEU A 141 -1.72 1.48 -10.81
C LEU A 141 -1.30 1.58 -12.29
N LEU A 142 -0.01 1.67 -12.59
CA LEU A 142 0.47 1.60 -13.98
C LEU A 142 0.15 0.25 -14.60
N ALA A 143 0.31 -0.84 -13.85
CA ALA A 143 0.01 -2.18 -14.34
C ALA A 143 -1.48 -2.44 -14.57
N MET A 144 -2.37 -1.57 -14.10
CA MET A 144 -3.81 -1.61 -14.39
C MET A 144 -4.18 -0.85 -15.67
N THR A 145 -3.25 -0.10 -16.27
CA THR A 145 -3.46 0.61 -17.54
C THR A 145 -3.07 -0.20 -18.78
N GLU A 146 -2.31 -1.28 -18.59
CA GLU A 146 -1.98 -2.26 -19.62
C GLU A 146 -3.07 -3.33 -19.75
#